data_AF-A0A3L0VXU7-F1
#
_entry.id   AF-A0A3L0VXU7-F1
#
_cell.length_a   1.000
_cell.length_b   1.000
_cell.length_c   1.000
_cell.angle_alpha   90.00
_cell.angle_beta   90.00
_cell.angle_gamma   90.00
#
_symmetry.space_group_name_H-M   'P 1'
#
loop_
_entity.id
_entity.type
_entity.pdbx_description
1 polymer ?
#
loop_
_entity_poly.entity_id
_entity_poly.type
_entity_poly.pdbx_seq_one_letter_code
_entity_poly.pdbx_strand_id
1 'polypeptide(L)'
;MKKYILLIMALIIAPFSAVSEEKAPSVDLHKLIMQAQSEKKTEVSRSESVEWMDSIMETEYGYSKISQEPVDRLRTLYEDAAYLLRNGAPIAGGTLITIARSSQDFAESKAGEGMAYYCDAMLQPAEEDDYELLSFLKRTKAAGSVLDKISRSGVRMSARVMVTGEIYDDAIAVLAGQRALDGLKATPEELALIQQAREKGKP
;
A
#
# COMPACT_ATOMS: atom_id res chain seq x y z
N MET A 1 15.52 -9.86 24.95
CA MET A 1 16.02 -10.65 23.80
C MET A 1 15.43 -10.05 22.53
N LYS A 2 16.25 -9.95 21.49
CA LYS A 2 15.95 -9.59 20.09
C LYS A 2 15.45 -8.14 19.83
N LYS A 3 16.44 -7.27 19.59
CA LYS A 3 16.35 -6.18 18.61
C LYS A 3 15.90 -6.80 17.28
N TYR A 4 14.94 -6.20 16.56
CA TYR A 4 14.77 -6.14 15.10
C TYR A 4 13.34 -5.65 14.83
N ILE A 5 13.16 -4.34 14.78
CA ILE A 5 11.92 -3.68 14.36
C ILE A 5 12.36 -2.59 13.37
N LEU A 6 11.57 -2.39 12.31
CA LEU A 6 11.75 -1.48 11.18
C LEU A 6 12.65 -1.98 10.05
N LEU A 7 12.06 -2.56 8.99
CA LEU A 7 12.55 -2.32 7.62
C LEU A 7 11.65 -2.88 6.50
N ILE A 8 10.37 -2.47 6.39
CA ILE A 8 9.60 -2.80 5.16
C ILE A 8 8.91 -1.57 4.55
N MET A 9 8.33 -0.67 5.35
CA MET A 9 7.85 0.62 4.84
C MET A 9 8.96 1.63 4.46
N ALA A 10 10.22 1.40 4.85
CA ALA A 10 11.33 2.27 4.43
C ALA A 10 11.58 2.25 2.91
N LEU A 11 11.03 1.27 2.18
CA LEU A 11 11.09 1.29 0.73
C LEU A 11 10.04 2.20 0.09
N ILE A 12 8.96 2.54 0.80
CA ILE A 12 7.89 3.44 0.32
C ILE A 12 8.12 4.90 0.78
N ILE A 13 8.84 5.10 1.88
CA ILE A 13 9.07 6.40 2.51
C ILE A 13 10.40 7.01 2.01
N ALA A 14 10.35 7.78 0.93
CA ALA A 14 11.32 8.88 0.75
C ALA A 14 10.64 10.18 1.20
N PRO A 15 11.27 11.02 2.03
CA PRO A 15 10.67 12.24 2.55
C PRO A 15 10.36 13.23 1.42
N PHE A 16 9.14 13.75 1.40
CA PHE A 16 8.73 14.86 0.55
C PHE A 16 9.57 16.09 0.91
N SER A 17 10.50 16.47 0.04
CA SER A 17 11.00 17.85 0.02
C SER A 17 10.04 18.68 -0.82
N ALA A 18 9.43 19.68 -0.19
CA ALA A 18 8.55 20.63 -0.85
C ALA A 18 9.31 21.35 -1.97
N VAL A 19 9.00 21.01 -3.22
CA VAL A 19 9.37 21.78 -4.40
C VAL A 19 8.07 22.22 -5.05
N SER A 20 7.97 23.54 -5.29
CA SER A 20 6.84 24.28 -5.84
C SER A 20 6.07 23.48 -6.89
N GLU A 21 4.81 23.18 -6.57
CA GLU A 21 3.91 22.36 -7.36
C GLU A 21 3.28 23.22 -8.48
N GLU A 22 3.82 23.12 -9.68
CA GLU A 22 3.02 23.36 -10.88
C GLU A 22 1.84 22.38 -10.82
N LYS A 23 0.61 22.89 -10.95
CA LYS A 23 -0.66 22.20 -10.62
C LYS A 23 -0.90 21.00 -11.54
N ALA A 24 -0.16 19.93 -11.30
CA ALA A 24 -0.25 18.66 -12.00
C ALA A 24 -1.62 18.02 -11.71
N PRO A 25 -2.17 17.19 -12.63
CA PRO A 25 -3.38 16.43 -12.35
C PRO A 25 -3.18 15.58 -11.08
N SER A 26 -3.99 15.82 -10.05
CA SER A 26 -4.00 15.00 -8.84
C SER A 26 -4.90 13.80 -9.06
N VAL A 27 -4.34 12.59 -8.99
CA VAL A 27 -5.12 11.34 -9.02
C VAL A 27 -5.38 10.87 -7.58
N ASP A 28 -6.63 10.48 -7.30
CA ASP A 28 -7.00 9.87 -6.02
C ASP A 28 -6.86 8.34 -6.09
N LEU A 29 -5.72 7.83 -5.59
CA LEU A 29 -5.45 6.39 -5.55
C LEU A 29 -6.44 5.61 -4.71
N HIS A 30 -6.97 6.18 -3.61
CA HIS A 30 -7.97 5.50 -2.80
C HIS A 30 -9.23 5.24 -3.65
N LYS A 31 -9.72 6.25 -4.36
CA LYS A 31 -10.87 6.09 -5.26
C LYS A 31 -10.61 5.04 -6.35
N LEU A 32 -9.45 5.07 -6.99
CA LEU A 32 -9.11 4.13 -8.05
C LEU A 32 -9.00 2.68 -7.55
N ILE A 33 -8.44 2.48 -6.35
CA ILE A 33 -8.40 1.16 -5.69
C ILE A 33 -9.81 0.64 -5.45
N MET A 34 -10.70 1.47 -4.90
CA MET A 34 -12.06 1.03 -4.62
C MET A 34 -12.89 0.80 -5.90
N GLN A 35 -12.63 1.56 -6.96
CA GLN A 35 -13.19 1.29 -8.28
C GLN A 35 -12.71 -0.05 -8.84
N ALA A 36 -11.40 -0.32 -8.79
CA ALA A 36 -10.83 -1.60 -9.22
C ALA A 36 -11.38 -2.79 -8.40
N GLN A 37 -11.59 -2.60 -7.09
CA GLN A 37 -12.19 -3.60 -6.23
C GLN A 37 -13.66 -3.88 -6.60
N SER A 38 -14.43 -2.85 -6.95
CA SER A 38 -15.84 -3.03 -7.31
C SER A 38 -16.07 -3.88 -8.58
N GLU A 39 -15.04 -4.07 -9.39
CA GLU A 39 -15.07 -4.92 -10.59
C GLU A 39 -14.78 -6.40 -10.28
N LYS A 40 -14.37 -6.71 -9.05
CA LYS A 40 -14.09 -8.07 -8.61
C LYS A 40 -15.22 -8.62 -7.76
N LYS A 41 -15.41 -9.94 -7.84
CA LYS A 41 -16.24 -10.66 -6.88
C LYS A 41 -15.48 -10.76 -5.56
N THR A 42 -16.16 -10.50 -4.46
CA THR A 42 -15.61 -10.62 -3.11
C THR A 42 -16.39 -11.65 -2.34
N GLU A 43 -15.70 -12.41 -1.50
CA GLU A 43 -16.29 -13.49 -0.72
C GLU A 43 -16.77 -12.99 0.64
N VAL A 44 -16.02 -12.07 1.24
CA VAL A 44 -16.26 -11.54 2.59
C VAL A 44 -16.74 -10.11 2.50
N SER A 45 -17.76 -9.74 3.27
CA SER A 45 -18.29 -8.37 3.29
C SER A 45 -17.35 -7.38 4.00
N ARG A 46 -17.61 -6.08 3.80
CA ARG A 46 -16.89 -5.02 4.51
C ARG A 46 -17.06 -5.12 6.03
N SER A 47 -18.29 -5.33 6.53
CA SER A 47 -18.55 -5.41 7.98
C SER A 47 -17.77 -6.55 8.62
N GLU A 48 -17.84 -7.75 8.03
CA GLU A 48 -17.12 -8.93 8.52
C GLU A 48 -15.60 -8.71 8.51
N SER A 49 -15.08 -7.99 7.51
CA SER A 49 -13.65 -7.68 7.42
C SER A 49 -13.20 -6.70 8.51
N VAL A 50 -14.04 -5.71 8.84
CA VAL A 50 -13.78 -4.75 9.92
C VAL A 50 -13.84 -5.44 11.28
N GLU A 51 -14.86 -6.25 11.54
CA GLU A 51 -15.00 -7.01 12.78
C GLU A 51 -13.81 -7.95 13.00
N TRP A 52 -13.36 -8.61 11.92
CA TRP A 52 -12.16 -9.46 11.96
C TRP A 52 -10.90 -8.66 12.32
N MET A 53 -10.71 -7.48 11.70
CA MET A 53 -9.54 -6.65 11.97
C MET A 53 -9.58 -6.04 13.38
N ASP A 54 -10.74 -5.58 13.83
CA ASP A 54 -10.95 -5.07 15.20
C ASP A 54 -10.61 -6.14 16.23
N SER A 55 -10.98 -7.40 15.98
CA SER A 55 -10.63 -8.54 16.83
C SER A 55 -9.12 -8.75 16.89
N ILE A 56 -8.43 -8.77 15.74
CA ILE A 56 -6.97 -8.92 15.68
C ILE A 56 -6.27 -7.77 16.42
N MET A 57 -6.65 -6.53 16.15
CA MET A 57 -6.01 -5.36 16.76
C MET A 57 -6.18 -5.35 18.28
N GLU A 58 -7.37 -5.68 18.79
CA GLU A 58 -7.63 -5.71 20.23
C GLU A 58 -6.93 -6.90 20.91
N THR A 59 -7.01 -8.10 20.33
CA THR A 59 -6.57 -9.34 21.00
C THR A 59 -5.09 -9.66 20.82
N GLU A 60 -4.53 -9.40 19.64
CA GLU A 60 -3.14 -9.77 19.33
C GLU A 60 -2.16 -8.62 19.62
N TYR A 61 -2.64 -7.38 19.49
CA TYR A 61 -1.76 -6.21 19.52
C TYR A 61 -2.13 -5.15 20.58
N GLY A 62 -3.30 -5.26 21.22
CA GLY A 62 -3.76 -4.31 22.25
C GLY A 62 -4.02 -2.89 21.73
N TYR A 63 -4.31 -2.74 20.43
CA TYR A 63 -4.63 -1.45 19.80
C TYR A 63 -6.13 -1.14 19.81
N SER A 64 -6.47 0.11 19.54
CA SER A 64 -7.87 0.54 19.43
C SER A 64 -8.52 0.05 18.14
N LYS A 65 -9.84 -0.13 18.19
CA LYS A 65 -10.66 -0.59 17.06
C LYS A 65 -10.78 0.48 15.97
N ILE A 66 -10.92 0.06 14.71
CA ILE A 66 -11.26 0.93 13.56
C ILE A 66 -12.54 1.69 13.87
N SER A 67 -13.54 1.00 14.45
CA SER A 67 -14.83 1.59 14.84
C SER A 67 -14.72 2.74 15.87
N GLN A 68 -13.59 2.85 16.56
CA GLN A 68 -13.30 3.91 17.53
C GLN A 68 -12.48 5.06 16.95
N GLU A 69 -12.11 5.00 15.67
CA GLU A 69 -11.37 6.07 15.00
C GLU A 69 -12.25 7.32 14.85
N PRO A 70 -11.89 8.45 15.50
CA PRO A 70 -12.69 9.68 15.45
C PRO A 70 -12.61 10.39 14.10
N VAL A 71 -11.54 10.22 13.33
CA VAL A 71 -11.35 10.90 12.05
C VAL A 71 -12.00 10.08 10.94
N ASP A 72 -13.15 10.53 10.44
CA ASP A 72 -13.94 9.81 9.43
C ASP A 72 -13.12 9.38 8.22
N ARG A 73 -12.21 10.24 7.71
CA ARG A 73 -11.36 9.89 6.56
C ARG A 73 -10.41 8.74 6.88
N LEU A 74 -9.79 8.75 8.06
CA LEU A 74 -8.89 7.68 8.48
C LEU A 74 -9.68 6.39 8.72
N ARG A 75 -10.83 6.49 9.39
CA ARG A 75 -11.74 5.36 9.60
C ARG A 75 -12.10 4.68 8.27
N THR A 76 -12.55 5.45 7.27
CA THR A 76 -12.86 4.91 5.94
C THR A 76 -11.64 4.23 5.32
N LEU A 77 -10.46 4.84 5.36
CA LEU A 77 -9.23 4.22 4.82
C LEU A 77 -8.90 2.89 5.52
N TYR A 78 -9.11 2.81 6.84
CA TYR A 78 -8.88 1.57 7.60
C TYR A 78 -9.92 0.50 7.32
N GLU A 79 -11.20 0.87 7.22
CA GLU A 79 -12.28 -0.06 6.84
C GLU A 79 -12.04 -0.63 5.43
N ASP A 80 -11.69 0.22 4.48
CA ASP A 80 -11.34 -0.17 3.12
C ASP A 80 -10.09 -1.04 3.07
N ALA A 81 -9.06 -0.70 3.86
CA ALA A 81 -7.87 -1.51 3.98
C ALA A 81 -8.18 -2.90 4.55
N ALA A 82 -8.92 -2.98 5.67
CA ALA A 82 -9.33 -4.25 6.27
C ALA A 82 -10.09 -5.14 5.27
N TYR A 83 -11.01 -4.53 4.51
CA TYR A 83 -11.76 -5.21 3.45
C TYR A 83 -10.86 -5.77 2.34
N LEU A 84 -9.89 -4.99 1.86
CA LEU A 84 -8.94 -5.43 0.83
C LEU A 84 -8.01 -6.53 1.34
N LEU A 85 -7.44 -6.35 2.54
CA LEU A 85 -6.56 -7.34 3.17
C LEU A 85 -7.28 -8.69 3.34
N ARG A 86 -8.53 -8.66 3.80
CA ARG A 86 -9.33 -9.88 4.03
C ARG A 86 -9.72 -10.59 2.73
N ASN A 87 -9.83 -9.86 1.63
CA ASN A 87 -10.18 -10.40 0.31
C ASN A 87 -8.96 -10.61 -0.61
N GLY A 88 -7.76 -10.77 -0.04
CA GLY A 88 -6.57 -11.18 -0.78
C GLY A 88 -5.94 -10.08 -1.65
N ALA A 89 -6.11 -8.82 -1.28
CA ALA A 89 -5.50 -7.67 -1.95
C ALA A 89 -4.55 -6.90 -1.00
N PRO A 90 -3.41 -7.52 -0.62
CA PRO A 90 -2.52 -6.97 0.40
C PRO A 90 -1.82 -5.68 -0.01
N ILE A 91 -1.49 -5.51 -1.28
CA ILE A 91 -0.80 -4.31 -1.78
C ILE A 91 -1.78 -3.15 -1.87
N ALA A 92 -3.00 -3.40 -2.35
CA ALA A 92 -4.05 -2.40 -2.39
C ALA A 92 -4.41 -1.94 -0.96
N GLY A 93 -4.61 -2.88 -0.03
CA GLY A 93 -4.88 -2.59 1.39
C GLY A 93 -3.74 -1.81 2.06
N GLY A 94 -2.49 -2.28 1.92
CA GLY A 94 -1.32 -1.58 2.45
C GLY A 94 -1.10 -0.18 1.84
N THR A 95 -1.51 0.02 0.59
CA THR A 95 -1.49 1.36 -0.04
C THR A 95 -2.45 2.32 0.67
N LEU A 96 -3.64 1.88 1.07
CA LEU A 96 -4.58 2.73 1.82
C LEU A 96 -4.04 3.10 3.20
N ILE A 97 -3.33 2.19 3.87
CA ILE A 97 -2.63 2.49 5.12
C ILE A 97 -1.48 3.48 4.90
N THR A 98 -0.76 3.38 3.78
CA THR A 98 0.27 4.36 3.41
C THR A 98 -0.32 5.76 3.20
N ILE A 99 -1.48 5.83 2.52
CA ILE A 99 -2.22 7.08 2.34
C ILE A 99 -2.64 7.65 3.69
N ALA A 100 -3.16 6.80 4.59
CA ALA A 100 -3.52 7.20 5.94
C ALA A 100 -2.32 7.77 6.71
N ARG A 101 -1.15 7.11 6.65
CA ARG A 101 0.11 7.56 7.28
C ARG A 101 0.61 8.92 6.78
N SER A 102 0.23 9.32 5.57
CA SER A 102 0.57 10.63 5.01
C SER A 102 -0.35 11.76 5.49
N SER A 103 -1.49 11.42 6.11
CA SER A 103 -2.40 12.40 6.69
C SER A 103 -1.78 13.04 7.93
N GLN A 104 -2.04 14.33 8.13
CA GLN A 104 -1.62 15.06 9.34
C GLN A 104 -2.28 14.49 10.60
N ASP A 105 -3.51 14.01 10.48
CA ASP A 105 -4.28 13.46 11.59
C ASP A 105 -3.81 12.06 12.04
N PHE A 106 -2.92 11.41 11.27
CA PHE A 106 -2.49 10.04 11.57
C PHE A 106 -1.76 9.94 12.91
N ALA A 107 -1.02 10.98 13.30
CA ALA A 107 -0.26 10.98 14.55
C ALA A 107 -1.16 10.86 15.80
N GLU A 108 -2.43 11.27 15.69
CA GLU A 108 -3.41 11.21 16.78
C GLU A 108 -4.34 9.99 16.66
N SER A 109 -4.20 9.21 15.58
CA SER A 109 -5.04 8.05 15.30
C SER A 109 -4.69 6.88 16.22
N LYS A 110 -5.65 6.49 17.06
CA LYS A 110 -5.49 5.37 18.00
C LYS A 110 -5.58 4.00 17.33
N ALA A 111 -6.31 3.91 16.22
CA ALA A 111 -6.39 2.69 15.41
C ALA A 111 -5.27 2.63 14.35
N GLY A 112 -4.80 3.79 13.89
CA GLY A 112 -3.84 3.92 12.80
C GLY A 112 -2.49 3.26 13.08
N GLU A 113 -1.98 3.37 14.31
CA GLU A 113 -0.75 2.69 14.72
C GLU A 113 -0.89 1.16 14.60
N GLY A 114 -2.01 0.61 15.08
CA GLY A 114 -2.31 -0.82 15.00
C GLY A 114 -2.46 -1.32 13.57
N MET A 115 -3.17 -0.58 12.72
CA MET A 115 -3.31 -0.90 11.30
C MET A 115 -1.96 -0.88 10.57
N ALA A 116 -1.12 0.13 10.84
CA ALA A 116 0.22 0.21 10.27
C ALA A 116 1.10 -0.94 10.74
N TYR A 117 1.06 -1.25 12.04
CA TYR A 117 1.80 -2.37 12.61
C TYR A 117 1.38 -3.70 11.99
N TYR A 118 0.08 -3.96 11.87
CA TYR A 118 -0.44 -5.18 11.25
C TYR A 118 0.04 -5.33 9.81
N CYS A 119 -0.08 -4.28 8.99
CA CYS A 119 0.43 -4.31 7.61
C CYS A 119 1.95 -4.49 7.54
N ASP A 120 2.70 -3.86 8.44
CA ASP A 120 4.16 -4.01 8.53
C ASP A 120 4.55 -5.44 8.96
N ALA A 121 3.73 -6.11 9.77
CA ALA A 121 3.95 -7.48 10.21
C ALA A 121 3.61 -8.51 9.12
N MET A 122 2.55 -8.30 8.33
CA MET A 122 2.15 -9.21 7.24
C MET A 122 3.23 -9.43 6.18
N LEU A 123 4.15 -8.48 6.04
CA LEU A 123 5.21 -8.54 5.02
C LEU A 123 6.56 -8.95 5.61
N GLN A 124 6.66 -9.21 6.91
CA GLN A 124 7.89 -9.65 7.55
C GLN A 124 8.07 -11.16 7.39
N PRO A 125 9.25 -11.63 6.95
CA PRO A 125 9.56 -13.05 6.98
C PRO A 125 9.51 -13.54 8.43
N ALA A 126 8.62 -14.49 8.69
CA ALA A 126 8.45 -15.07 10.01
C ALA A 126 9.68 -15.92 10.41
N GLU A 127 10.37 -16.49 9.43
CA GLU A 127 11.55 -17.34 9.60
C GLU A 127 12.58 -17.09 8.48
N GLU A 128 13.86 -17.43 8.72
CA GLU A 128 14.95 -17.26 7.73
C GLU A 128 14.77 -18.14 6.47
N ASP A 129 13.89 -19.15 6.53
CA ASP A 129 13.61 -20.10 5.46
C ASP A 129 12.35 -19.76 4.62
N ASP A 130 11.77 -18.57 4.78
CA ASP A 130 10.69 -18.10 3.89
C ASP A 130 11.26 -17.60 2.54
N TYR A 131 11.75 -18.55 1.74
CA TYR A 131 12.41 -18.29 0.45
C TYR A 131 11.51 -17.54 -0.53
N GLU A 132 10.20 -17.73 -0.44
CA GLU A 132 9.22 -17.10 -1.33
C GLU A 132 9.03 -15.62 -0.97
N LEU A 133 8.79 -15.31 0.31
CA LEU A 133 8.66 -13.92 0.75
C LEU A 133 9.98 -13.15 0.59
N LEU A 134 11.12 -13.78 0.86
CA LEU A 134 12.44 -13.19 0.59
C LEU A 134 12.65 -12.90 -0.90
N SER A 135 12.15 -13.76 -1.79
CA SER A 135 12.16 -13.54 -3.24
C SER A 135 11.30 -12.34 -3.63
N PHE A 136 10.07 -12.24 -3.12
CA PHE A 136 9.20 -11.08 -3.36
C PHE A 136 9.86 -9.77 -2.88
N LEU A 137 10.42 -9.77 -1.66
CA LEU A 137 11.11 -8.60 -1.10
C LEU A 137 12.31 -8.17 -1.95
N LYS A 138 13.13 -9.12 -2.41
CA LYS A 138 14.28 -8.84 -3.28
C LYS A 138 13.85 -8.22 -4.61
N ARG A 139 12.80 -8.77 -5.23
CA ARG A 139 12.23 -8.27 -6.50
C ARG A 139 11.63 -6.89 -6.34
N THR A 140 10.87 -6.66 -5.27
CA THR A 140 10.32 -5.33 -4.93
C THR A 140 11.41 -4.30 -4.70
N LYS A 141 12.48 -4.67 -3.99
CA LYS A 141 13.64 -3.79 -3.79
C LYS A 141 14.34 -3.43 -5.09
N ALA A 142 14.55 -4.42 -5.97
CA ALA A 142 15.16 -4.21 -7.27
C ALA A 142 14.31 -3.30 -8.16
N ALA A 143 13.00 -3.56 -8.26
CA ALA A 143 12.06 -2.72 -8.98
C ALA A 143 11.99 -1.29 -8.40
N GLY A 144 11.90 -1.16 -7.09
CA GLY A 144 11.84 0.12 -6.38
C GLY A 144 13.03 1.02 -6.70
N SER A 145 14.25 0.47 -6.76
CA SER A 145 15.45 1.23 -7.11
C SER A 145 15.43 1.84 -8.52
N VAL A 146 14.66 1.24 -9.44
CA VAL A 146 14.44 1.79 -10.78
C VAL A 146 13.38 2.89 -10.72
N LEU A 147 12.27 2.64 -10.02
CA LEU A 147 11.16 3.58 -9.87
C LEU A 147 11.57 4.87 -9.12
N ASP A 148 12.58 4.82 -8.27
CA ASP A 148 13.12 5.99 -7.58
C ASP A 148 13.69 7.06 -8.51
N LYS A 149 14.01 6.68 -9.75
CA LYS A 149 14.46 7.60 -10.79
C LYS A 149 13.33 8.47 -11.37
N ILE A 150 12.06 8.11 -11.12
CA ILE A 150 10.90 8.91 -11.53
C ILE A 150 10.77 10.12 -10.58
N SER A 151 10.86 11.32 -11.13
CA SER A 151 10.83 12.58 -10.36
C SER A 151 9.42 12.97 -9.91
N ARG A 152 8.39 12.70 -10.73
CA ARG A 152 7.00 13.00 -10.43
C ARG A 152 6.48 12.04 -9.36
N SER A 153 6.31 12.53 -8.13
CA SER A 153 5.89 11.75 -6.96
C SER A 153 4.62 10.93 -7.20
N GLY A 154 3.60 11.51 -7.82
CA GLY A 154 2.34 10.83 -8.17
C GLY A 154 2.54 9.67 -9.13
N VAL A 155 3.38 9.85 -10.16
CA VAL A 155 3.71 8.79 -11.14
C VAL A 155 4.52 7.69 -10.46
N ARG A 156 5.53 8.06 -9.67
CA ARG A 156 6.36 7.13 -8.92
C ARG A 156 5.51 6.28 -7.95
N MET A 157 4.59 6.89 -7.21
CA MET A 157 3.72 6.16 -6.29
C MET A 157 2.79 5.21 -7.06
N SER A 158 2.13 5.70 -8.11
CA SER A 158 1.22 4.89 -8.93
C SER A 158 1.93 3.69 -9.58
N ALA A 159 3.15 3.92 -10.08
CA ALA A 159 4.01 2.86 -10.60
C ALA A 159 4.41 1.85 -9.53
N ARG A 160 4.74 2.29 -8.30
CA ARG A 160 5.07 1.40 -7.19
C ARG A 160 3.90 0.51 -6.80
N VAL A 161 2.69 1.06 -6.73
CA VAL A 161 1.46 0.29 -6.47
C VAL A 161 1.28 -0.78 -7.56
N MET A 162 1.37 -0.38 -8.84
CA MET A 162 1.21 -1.30 -9.96
C MET A 162 2.26 -2.43 -9.96
N VAL A 163 3.54 -2.07 -9.95
CA VAL A 163 4.65 -3.04 -10.07
C VAL A 163 4.72 -3.95 -8.85
N THR A 164 4.49 -3.42 -7.64
CA THR A 164 4.43 -4.27 -6.44
C THR A 164 3.20 -5.19 -6.49
N GLY A 165 2.07 -4.71 -7.02
CA GLY A 165 0.90 -5.54 -7.28
C GLY A 165 1.21 -6.70 -8.23
N GLU A 166 2.00 -6.48 -9.29
CA GLU A 166 2.42 -7.57 -10.19
C GLU A 166 3.36 -8.58 -9.50
N ILE A 167 4.21 -8.11 -8.58
CA ILE A 167 5.14 -9.00 -7.85
C ILE A 167 4.40 -9.90 -6.87
N TYR A 168 3.34 -9.40 -6.23
CA TYR A 168 2.55 -10.09 -5.19
C TYR A 168 1.19 -10.61 -5.70
N ASP A 169 0.97 -10.64 -7.02
CA ASP A 169 -0.27 -11.08 -7.66
C ASP A 169 -1.56 -10.34 -7.19
N ASP A 170 -1.43 -9.08 -6.76
CA ASP A 170 -2.55 -8.21 -6.38
C ASP A 170 -3.09 -7.44 -7.59
N ALA A 171 -4.01 -8.07 -8.32
CA ALA A 171 -4.60 -7.47 -9.51
C ALA A 171 -5.43 -6.18 -9.26
N ILE A 172 -5.84 -5.89 -8.00
CA ILE A 172 -6.51 -4.60 -7.69
C ILE A 172 -5.45 -3.49 -7.72
N ALA A 173 -4.32 -3.71 -7.06
CA ALA A 173 -3.20 -2.77 -7.07
C ALA A 173 -2.68 -2.53 -8.50
N VAL A 174 -2.55 -3.59 -9.31
CA VAL A 174 -2.15 -3.48 -10.73
C VAL A 174 -3.11 -2.56 -11.49
N LEU A 175 -4.40 -2.83 -11.43
CA LEU A 175 -5.41 -2.07 -12.18
C LEU A 175 -5.50 -0.62 -11.72
N ALA A 176 -5.51 -0.38 -10.41
CA ALA A 176 -5.56 0.96 -9.84
C ALA A 176 -4.31 1.77 -10.21
N GLY A 177 -3.13 1.16 -10.12
CA GLY A 177 -1.86 1.79 -10.50
C GLY A 177 -1.82 2.13 -11.99
N GLN A 178 -2.25 1.24 -12.87
CA GLN A 178 -2.34 1.52 -14.31
C GLN A 178 -3.27 2.70 -14.61
N ARG A 179 -4.49 2.68 -14.04
CA ARG A 179 -5.45 3.79 -14.21
C ARG A 179 -4.89 5.12 -13.71
N ALA A 180 -4.13 5.09 -12.62
CA ALA A 180 -3.50 6.26 -12.08
C ALA A 180 -2.40 6.79 -13.02
N LEU A 181 -1.57 5.91 -13.57
CA LEU A 181 -0.56 6.28 -14.57
C LEU A 181 -1.18 6.89 -15.83
N ASP A 182 -2.30 6.34 -16.31
CA ASP A 182 -3.05 6.86 -17.45
C ASP A 182 -3.61 8.25 -17.15
N GLY A 183 -4.25 8.42 -15.97
CA GLY A 183 -4.81 9.69 -15.52
C GLY A 183 -3.75 10.77 -15.30
N LEU A 184 -2.56 10.38 -14.82
CA LEU A 184 -1.40 11.25 -14.67
C LEU A 184 -0.68 11.54 -15.99
N LYS A 185 -1.03 10.83 -17.07
CA LYS A 185 -0.34 10.91 -18.37
C LYS A 185 1.17 10.70 -18.20
N ALA A 186 1.55 9.52 -17.71
CA ALA A 186 2.96 9.15 -17.61
C ALA A 186 3.66 9.32 -18.98
N THR A 187 4.82 9.95 -18.97
CA THR A 187 5.63 10.24 -20.16
C THR A 187 6.27 8.96 -20.72
N PRO A 188 6.70 8.93 -21.99
CA PRO A 188 7.42 7.79 -22.55
C PRO A 188 8.66 7.38 -21.73
N GLU A 189 9.40 8.35 -21.19
CA GLU A 189 10.57 8.12 -20.35
C GLU A 189 10.20 7.47 -19.02
N GLU A 190 9.11 7.92 -18.40
CA GLU A 190 8.56 7.32 -17.18
C GLU A 190 8.06 5.90 -17.45
N LEU A 191 7.35 5.67 -18.55
CA LEU A 191 6.87 4.35 -18.97
C LEU A 191 8.03 3.39 -19.23
N ALA A 192 9.15 3.86 -19.78
CA ALA A 192 10.35 3.05 -19.97
C ALA A 192 10.98 2.62 -18.63
N LEU A 193 11.03 3.52 -17.64
CA LEU A 193 11.47 3.19 -16.28
C LEU A 193 10.52 2.20 -15.59
N ILE A 194 9.21 2.37 -15.77
CA ILE A 194 8.21 1.45 -15.25
C ILE A 194 8.39 0.07 -15.86
N GLN A 195 8.54 -0.03 -17.19
CA GLN A 195 8.79 -1.31 -17.84
C GLN A 195 10.09 -1.96 -17.36
N GLN A 196 11.16 -1.18 -17.20
CA GLN A 196 12.41 -1.67 -16.63
C GLN A 196 12.20 -2.22 -15.21
N ALA A 197 11.41 -1.54 -14.37
CA ALA A 197 11.08 -2.00 -13.02
C ALA A 197 10.28 -3.31 -13.04
N ARG A 198 9.31 -3.46 -13.96
CA ARG A 198 8.55 -4.71 -14.16
C ARG A 198 9.46 -5.87 -14.53
N GLU A 199 10.42 -5.66 -15.43
CA GLU A 199 11.41 -6.69 -15.78
C GLU A 199 12.27 -7.09 -14.57
N LYS A 200 12.56 -6.17 -13.64
CA LYS A 200 13.25 -6.49 -12.37
C LYS A 200 12.36 -7.23 -11.37
N GLY A 201 11.04 -7.15 -11.51
CA GLY A 201 10.03 -7.77 -10.66
C GLY A 201 9.67 -9.22 -11.04
N LYS A 202 10.13 -9.71 -12.20
CA LYS A 202 9.83 -11.07 -12.66
C LYS A 202 10.58 -12.13 -11.81
N PRO A 203 9.99 -13.34 -11.64
CA PRO A 203 10.64 -14.48 -10.98
C PRO A 203 11.97 -14.88 -11.62
#